data_AF-A0A444UT67-F1
#
_entry.id   AF-A0A444UT67-F1
#
_cell.length_a   1.000
_cell.length_b   1.000
_cell.length_c   1.000
_cell.angle_alpha   90.00
_cell.angle_beta   90.00
_cell.angle_gamma   90.00
#
_symmetry.space_group_name_H-M   'P 1'
#
loop_
_entity.id
_entity.type
_entity.pdbx_description
1 polymer ?
#
loop_
_entity_poly.entity_id
_entity_poly.type
_entity_poly.pdbx_seq_one_letter_code
_entity_poly.pdbx_strand_id
1 'polypeptide(L)'
;MLNLLLSLPEPNLVTFLFLLDHLKRVAENEIINKMSLHNLATVFGPTLLRPSEKDSKIPANPTQPITMSDSWSLEVMSQIEVKLSMKFTSREFSLKRMPSRKQTGVFGVKIAIVTK
;
A
#
# COMPACT_ATOMS: atom_id res chain seq x y z
N MET A 1 -4.47 5.82 18.78
CA MET A 1 -3.46 5.23 17.87
C MET A 1 -2.76 4.00 18.46
N LEU A 2 -2.17 4.06 19.67
CA LEU A 2 -1.48 2.90 20.26
C LEU A 2 -2.39 1.67 20.44
N ASN A 3 -3.65 1.88 20.86
CA ASN A 3 -4.63 0.79 21.00
C ASN A 3 -4.93 0.05 19.69
N LEU A 4 -4.74 0.69 18.54
CA LEU A 4 -4.95 0.07 17.23
C LEU A 4 -3.77 -0.82 16.83
N LEU A 5 -2.54 -0.37 17.11
CA LEU A 5 -1.34 -1.18 16.91
C LEU A 5 -1.37 -2.44 17.78
N LEU A 6 -1.80 -2.30 19.04
CA LEU A 6 -1.95 -3.44 19.95
C LEU A 6 -3.09 -4.39 19.55
N SER A 7 -3.99 -3.98 18.66
CA SER A 7 -5.04 -4.86 18.13
C SER A 7 -4.60 -5.69 16.92
N LEU A 8 -3.40 -5.44 16.39
CA LEU A 8 -2.84 -6.24 15.30
C LEU A 8 -2.47 -7.65 15.82
N PRO A 9 -2.69 -8.71 15.01
CA PRO A 9 -2.08 -10.01 15.26
C PRO A 9 -0.57 -9.85 15.49
N GLU A 10 -0.02 -10.59 16.45
CA GLU A 10 1.38 -10.49 16.87
C GLU A 10 2.38 -10.50 15.69
N PRO A 11 2.25 -11.38 14.67
CA PRO A 11 3.17 -11.35 13.53
C PRO A 11 3.17 -10.02 12.77
N ASN A 12 1.99 -9.40 12.63
CA ASN A 12 1.84 -8.10 11.97
C ASN A 12 2.40 -6.97 12.83
N LEU A 13 2.15 -7.00 14.14
CA LEU A 13 2.66 -6.00 15.07
C LEU A 13 4.19 -5.97 15.08
N VAL A 14 4.83 -7.13 15.26
CA VAL A 14 6.29 -7.24 15.31
C VAL A 14 6.92 -6.78 14.00
N THR A 15 6.37 -7.21 12.86
CA THR A 15 6.84 -6.79 11.54
C THR A 15 6.70 -5.28 11.33
N PHE A 16 5.56 -4.72 11.74
CA PHE A 16 5.28 -3.30 11.58
C PHE A 16 6.21 -2.44 12.44
N LEU A 17 6.44 -2.82 13.70
CA LEU A 17 7.38 -2.13 14.58
C LEU A 17 8.82 -2.20 14.06
N PHE A 18 9.25 -3.36 13.59
CA PHE A 18 10.57 -3.53 12.99
C PHE A 18 10.76 -2.62 11.77
N LEU A 19 9.74 -2.53 10.91
CA LEU A 19 9.77 -1.66 9.74
C LEU A 19 9.80 -0.19 10.14
N LEU A 20 8.96 0.26 11.08
CA LEU A 20 8.97 1.66 11.53
C LEU A 20 10.31 2.06 12.17
N ASP A 21 10.91 1.18 12.96
CA ASP A 21 12.25 1.41 13.51
C ASP A 21 13.31 1.57 12.40
N HIS A 22 13.24 0.73 11.36
CA HIS A 22 14.13 0.87 10.21
C HIS A 22 13.91 2.19 9.46
N LEU A 23 12.66 2.56 9.16
CA LEU A 23 12.33 3.80 8.46
C LEU A 23 12.74 5.05 9.24
N LYS A 24 12.66 5.00 10.58
CA LYS A 24 13.19 6.06 11.45
C LYS A 24 14.70 6.25 11.23
N ARG A 25 15.48 5.18 11.26
CA ARG A 25 16.93 5.24 10.99
C ARG A 25 17.26 5.75 9.59
N VAL A 26 16.43 5.42 8.60
CA VAL A 26 16.57 5.98 7.24
C VAL A 26 16.35 7.49 7.25
N ALA A 27 15.29 7.97 7.93
CA ALA A 27 15.00 9.40 8.05
C ALA A 27 16.09 10.18 8.82
N GLU A 28 16.71 9.57 9.84
CA GLU A 28 17.85 10.18 10.56
C GLU A 28 19.06 10.43 9.63
N ASN A 29 19.17 9.73 8.51
CA ASN A 29 20.21 9.90 7.50
C ASN A 29 19.76 10.75 6.29
N GLU A 30 18.70 11.55 6.45
CA GLU A 30 18.11 12.38 5.38
C GLU A 30 19.14 13.27 4.67
N ILE A 31 20.13 13.80 5.40
CA ILE A 31 21.15 14.67 4.81
C ILE A 31 21.91 13.96 3.67
N ILE A 32 22.10 12.65 3.78
CA ILE A 32 22.83 11.81 2.81
C ILE A 32 21.86 11.22 1.79
N ASN A 33 20.81 10.54 2.25
CA ASN A 33 19.92 9.75 1.38
C ASN A 33 18.75 10.57 0.79
N LYS A 34 18.53 11.81 1.26
CA LYS A 34 17.45 12.73 0.85
C LYS A 34 16.03 12.19 1.09
N MET A 35 15.89 11.18 1.95
CA MET A 35 14.61 10.59 2.30
C MET A 35 14.13 11.14 3.65
N SER A 36 13.31 12.19 3.58
CA SER A 36 12.60 12.72 4.74
C SER A 36 11.52 11.76 5.23
N LEU A 37 11.08 11.95 6.47
CA LEU A 37 9.93 11.20 7.02
C LEU A 37 8.68 11.34 6.13
N HIS A 38 8.48 12.52 5.53
CA HIS A 38 7.39 12.78 4.59
C HIS A 38 7.53 11.91 3.32
N ASN A 39 8.71 11.87 2.71
CA ASN A 39 8.96 11.04 1.52
C ASN A 39 8.73 9.56 1.81
N LEU A 40 9.18 9.09 2.98
CA LEU A 40 8.95 7.71 3.43
C LEU A 40 7.46 7.44 3.65
N ALA A 41 6.72 8.36 4.29
CA ALA A 41 5.28 8.21 4.49
C ALA A 41 4.50 8.16 3.16
N THR A 42 4.89 8.96 2.16
CA THR A 42 4.26 8.96 0.83
C THR A 42 4.44 7.64 0.10
N VAL A 43 5.63 7.01 0.22
CA VAL A 43 5.93 5.73 -0.45
C VAL A 43 5.32 4.54 0.30
N PHE A 44 5.49 4.49 1.62
CA PHE A 44 5.08 3.34 2.43
C PHE A 44 3.63 3.41 2.90
N GLY A 45 3.04 4.59 3.04
CA GLY A 45 1.66 4.79 3.50
C GLY A 45 0.63 3.95 2.74
N PRO A 46 0.54 4.05 1.40
CA PRO A 46 -0.40 3.26 0.60
C PRO A 46 -0.12 1.75 0.61
N THR A 47 1.13 1.36 0.86
CA THR A 47 1.54 -0.05 0.89
C THR A 47 1.18 -0.71 2.23
N LEU A 48 1.39 0.02 3.33
CA LEU A 48 1.14 -0.44 4.69
C LEU A 48 -0.32 -0.29 5.10
N LEU A 49 -1.01 0.73 4.58
CA LEU A 49 -2.38 1.06 4.94
C LEU A 49 -3.24 1.02 3.67
N ARG A 50 -4.21 0.11 3.65
CA ARG A 50 -5.24 0.07 2.61
C ARG A 50 -6.61 0.35 3.24
N PRO A 51 -7.47 1.13 2.57
CA PRO A 51 -8.86 1.27 2.97
C PRO A 51 -9.55 -0.10 3.04
N SER A 52 -10.46 -0.25 3.99
CA SER A 52 -11.35 -1.42 4.05
C SER A 52 -12.25 -1.46 2.81
N GLU A 53 -12.37 -2.60 2.14
CA GLU A 53 -13.19 -2.78 0.91
C GLU A 53 -14.69 -2.43 1.13
N LYS A 54 -15.14 -2.39 2.38
CA LYS A 54 -16.56 -2.19 2.73
C LYS A 54 -17.05 -0.74 2.56
N ASP A 55 -16.16 0.23 2.38
CA ASP A 55 -16.51 1.66 2.28
C ASP A 55 -16.14 2.27 0.92
N SER A 56 -15.64 1.44 -0.03
CA SER A 56 -15.28 1.89 -1.36
C SER A 56 -16.52 1.96 -2.26
N LYS A 57 -17.18 3.12 -2.37
CA LYS A 57 -18.03 3.41 -3.54
C LYS A 57 -17.13 3.62 -4.77
N ILE A 58 -16.51 2.56 -5.28
CA ILE A 58 -15.59 2.62 -6.43
C ILE A 58 -16.41 3.08 -7.66
N PRO A 59 -15.99 4.13 -8.40
CA PRO A 59 -16.57 4.42 -9.70
C PRO A 59 -16.26 3.24 -10.64
N ALA A 60 -17.25 2.78 -11.38
CA ALA A 60 -17.25 1.54 -12.16
C ALA A 60 -16.19 1.41 -13.29
N ASN A 61 -15.17 2.28 -13.37
CA ASN A 61 -14.19 2.28 -14.45
C ASN A 61 -12.72 2.27 -13.97
N PRO A 62 -12.05 1.11 -13.97
CA PRO A 62 -10.66 0.95 -13.49
C PRO A 62 -9.57 1.40 -14.48
N THR A 63 -9.91 2.19 -15.49
CA THR A 63 -9.00 2.52 -16.61
C THR A 63 -8.44 3.95 -16.59
N GLN A 64 -8.79 4.78 -15.61
CA GLN A 64 -8.29 6.15 -15.53
C GLN A 64 -7.06 6.23 -14.61
N PRO A 65 -5.94 6.84 -15.06
CA PRO A 65 -4.80 7.15 -14.19
C PRO A 65 -5.27 8.05 -13.05
N ILE A 66 -4.90 7.74 -11.81
CA ILE A 66 -5.16 8.61 -10.67
C ILE A 66 -4.24 9.82 -10.80
N THR A 67 -4.79 10.97 -11.15
CA THR A 67 -4.04 12.23 -11.30
C THR A 67 -4.15 13.05 -10.01
N MET A 68 -3.13 13.85 -9.69
CA MET A 68 -3.11 14.71 -8.49
C MET A 68 -4.23 15.78 -8.45
N SER A 69 -4.98 15.94 -9.53
CA SER A 69 -6.17 16.82 -9.62
C SER A 69 -7.50 16.12 -9.31
N ASP A 70 -7.50 14.81 -9.09
CA ASP A 70 -8.74 14.07 -8.85
C ASP A 70 -9.27 14.42 -7.45
N SER A 71 -10.54 14.82 -7.38
CA SER A 71 -11.28 15.16 -6.14
C SER A 71 -11.11 14.11 -5.02
N TRP A 72 -10.85 12.87 -5.40
CA TRP A 72 -10.55 11.74 -4.52
C TRP A 72 -9.29 11.94 -3.68
N SER A 73 -8.23 12.52 -4.24
CA SER A 73 -6.98 12.81 -3.52
C SER A 73 -7.18 13.85 -2.43
N LEU A 74 -8.10 14.82 -2.65
CA LEU A 74 -8.47 15.83 -1.67
C LEU A 74 -9.45 15.29 -0.61
N GLU A 75 -10.41 14.44 -1.00
CA GLU A 75 -11.36 13.79 -0.10
C GLU A 75 -10.66 12.83 0.89
N VAL A 76 -9.66 12.08 0.42
CA VAL A 76 -8.82 11.19 1.24
C VAL A 76 -8.04 11.96 2.32
N MET A 77 -7.71 13.24 2.07
CA MET A 77 -7.11 14.12 3.08
C MET A 77 -8.15 14.81 3.98
N SER A 78 -9.43 14.82 3.59
CA SER A 78 -10.53 15.55 4.24
C SER A 78 -11.33 14.70 5.24
N GLN A 79 -11.48 13.40 4.99
CA GLN A 79 -12.34 12.54 5.82
C GLN A 79 -11.52 11.48 6.57
N ILE A 80 -11.02 11.84 7.76
CA ILE A 80 -10.38 10.88 8.67
C ILE A 80 -11.47 10.23 9.53
N GLU A 81 -12.12 9.19 9.00
CA GLU A 81 -12.65 8.10 9.83
C GLU A 81 -11.84 6.83 9.52
N VAL A 82 -10.86 6.54 10.38
CA VAL A 82 -9.99 5.37 10.22
C VAL A 82 -10.67 4.14 10.80
N LYS A 83 -11.40 3.41 9.95
CA LYS A 83 -11.92 2.08 10.29
C LYS A 83 -10.98 1.00 9.79
N LEU A 84 -10.16 0.47 10.69
CA LEU A 84 -9.22 -0.62 10.38
C LEU A 84 -9.96 -1.96 10.35
N SER A 85 -9.76 -2.75 9.28
CA SER A 85 -10.15 -4.15 9.26
C SER A 85 -9.03 -5.00 8.66
N MET A 86 -8.83 -6.20 9.21
CA MET A 86 -7.78 -7.13 8.80
C MET A 86 -8.38 -8.46 8.32
N LYS A 87 -7.88 -8.96 7.19
CA LYS A 87 -8.23 -10.28 6.64
C LYS A 87 -6.96 -11.10 6.50
N PHE A 88 -6.94 -12.28 7.13
CA PHE A 88 -5.87 -13.25 6.98
C PHE A 88 -6.03 -13.98 5.64
N THR A 89 -4.98 -13.97 4.84
CA THR A 89 -4.90 -14.73 3.58
C THR A 89 -3.71 -15.66 3.68
N SER A 90 -3.92 -16.96 3.45
CA SER A 90 -2.84 -17.95 3.59
C SER A 90 -1.75 -17.75 2.53
N ARG A 91 -0.54 -18.25 2.78
CA ARG A 91 0.60 -18.15 1.84
C ARG A 91 0.28 -18.74 0.47
N GLU A 92 -0.53 -19.78 0.42
CA GLU A 92 -0.97 -20.44 -0.82
C GLU A 92 -1.86 -19.52 -1.67
N PHE A 93 -2.47 -18.52 -1.05
CA PHE A 93 -3.31 -17.52 -1.72
C PHE A 93 -2.55 -16.21 -1.95
N SER A 94 -1.64 -15.83 -1.06
CA SER A 94 -0.80 -14.62 -1.18
C SER A 94 0.36 -14.77 -2.16
N LEU A 95 0.89 -15.98 -2.34
CA LEU A 95 2.00 -16.29 -3.26
C LEU A 95 1.51 -16.75 -4.64
N LYS A 96 0.19 -16.92 -4.83
CA LYS A 96 -0.36 -17.14 -6.16
C LYS A 96 -0.17 -15.88 -6.98
N ARG A 97 0.63 -15.98 -8.04
CA ARG A 97 0.72 -14.92 -9.04
C ARG A 97 -0.67 -14.70 -9.61
N MET A 98 -1.23 -13.52 -9.35
CA MET A 98 -2.42 -13.08 -10.03
C MET A 98 -2.10 -12.96 -11.52
N PRO A 99 -2.85 -13.65 -12.41
CA PRO A 99 -2.59 -13.55 -13.84
C PRO A 99 -2.79 -12.09 -14.26
N SER A 100 -1.79 -11.55 -14.95
CA SER A 100 -1.88 -10.19 -15.48
C SER A 100 -2.99 -10.15 -16.53
N ARG A 101 -3.91 -9.19 -16.40
CA ARG A 101 -4.90 -8.91 -17.45
C ARG A 101 -4.31 -8.17 -18.65
N LYS A 102 -3.05 -7.73 -18.56
CA LYS A 102 -2.35 -7.03 -19.65
C LYS A 102 -1.73 -8.05 -20.62
N GLN A 103 -1.77 -7.76 -21.91
CA GLN A 103 -1.16 -8.62 -22.93
C GLN A 103 0.36 -8.43 -23.05
N THR A 104 0.87 -7.23 -22.76
CA THR A 104 2.27 -6.86 -22.93
C THR A 104 2.85 -6.21 -21.66
N GLY A 105 4.13 -6.48 -21.40
CA GLY A 105 4.89 -5.87 -20.31
C GLY A 105 5.45 -4.49 -20.69
N VAL A 106 6.16 -3.88 -19.75
CA VAL A 106 6.71 -2.50 -19.88
C VAL A 106 7.73 -2.36 -21.01
N PHE A 107 8.32 -3.47 -21.48
CA PHE A 107 9.26 -3.52 -22.60
C PHE A 107 8.63 -4.05 -23.90
N GLY A 108 7.29 -4.07 -24.00
CA GLY A 108 6.57 -4.54 -25.19
C GLY A 108 6.55 -6.07 -25.37
N VAL A 109 7.23 -6.83 -24.50
CA VAL A 109 7.23 -8.29 -24.53
C VAL A 109 5.85 -8.83 -24.15
N LYS A 110 5.35 -9.81 -24.92
CA LYS A 110 4.07 -10.48 -24.61
C LYS A 110 4.18 -11.22 -23.27
N ILE A 111 3.26 -10.95 -22.36
CA ILE A 111 3.26 -11.53 -21.01
C ILE A 111 3.12 -13.06 -21.07
N ALA A 112 2.33 -13.57 -22.02
CA ALA A 112 2.14 -15.00 -22.26
C ALA A 112 3.45 -15.77 -22.56
N ILE A 113 4.52 -15.08 -23.01
CA ILE A 113 5.83 -15.70 -23.25
C ILE A 113 6.62 -15.87 -21.94
N VAL A 114 6.37 -15.00 -20.95
CA VAL A 114 7.16 -14.89 -19.71
C VAL A 114 6.48 -15.58 -18.53
N THR A 115 5.15 -15.75 -18.59
CA THR A 115 4.37 -16.49 -17.59
C THR A 115 4.19 -17.94 -18.06
N LYS A 116 5.04 -18.85 -17.56
CA LYS A 116 4.77 -20.31 -17.58
C LYS A 116 3.84 -20.70 -16.44
#